data_AF-A0A843EGD1-F1
#
_entry.id   AF-A0A843EGD1-F1
#
_cell.length_a   1.000
_cell.length_b   1.000
_cell.length_c   1.000
_cell.angle_alpha   90.00
_cell.angle_beta   90.00
_cell.angle_gamma   90.00
#
_symmetry.space_group_name_H-M   'P 1'
#
loop_
_entity.id
_entity.type
_entity.pdbx_description
1 polymer ?
#
loop_
_entity_poly.entity_id
_entity_poly.type
_entity_poly.pdbx_seq_one_letter_code
_entity_poly.pdbx_strand_id
1 'polypeptide(L)'
;MSEHKIAMVGTPCEIMAASKLQHYTDSPIDVKLGLFCMENFSYKYFGNLLKEYDLTMNDIEKFRIEKGFVFLFLKNKETVKIPLSEARRILRKNCNICVELTSETSDISIGSIGSDDGWSTLIIRTEKGEEIVNGAIEQKFIESKELTGPQFELLKRIAESKISKNLEMIEKREFFARPVLYQREKSDDAINKEISESNFQDLKSNVIDVGACVLCGACEYACPDNLITIDDTKPRMKGECPQDCHACCAVCPRTFIPEDLRNDNSKALGEYIKVLSVKSIRHTQGQDGSIVTTLLDYLLTNKIITEALIVDKEDLLQYLLHTIISLHHHYLVLHTLHLTR
;
A
#
# COMPACT_ATOMS: atom_id res chain seq x y z
N MET A 1 -9.39 -21.05 -15.50
CA MET A 1 -9.00 -19.67 -15.15
C MET A 1 -9.87 -19.27 -13.98
N SER A 2 -9.31 -18.72 -12.89
CA SER A 2 -10.11 -18.31 -11.74
C SER A 2 -11.25 -17.40 -12.21
N GLU A 3 -12.48 -17.62 -11.70
CA GLU A 3 -13.62 -16.75 -12.01
C GLU A 3 -13.44 -15.34 -11.43
N HIS A 4 -12.50 -15.18 -10.49
CA HIS A 4 -12.17 -13.92 -9.84
C HIS A 4 -10.77 -13.45 -10.25
N LYS A 5 -10.71 -12.24 -10.80
CA LYS A 5 -9.47 -11.49 -11.08
C LYS A 5 -9.57 -10.15 -10.36
N ILE A 6 -8.71 -9.93 -9.38
CA ILE A 6 -8.81 -8.76 -8.50
C ILE A 6 -7.71 -7.75 -8.84
N ALA A 7 -8.06 -6.48 -9.04
CA ALA A 7 -7.09 -5.40 -8.94
C ALA A 7 -6.95 -4.98 -7.47
N MET A 8 -5.73 -4.90 -6.96
CA MET A 8 -5.46 -4.35 -5.63
C MET A 8 -4.80 -2.98 -5.74
N VAL A 9 -5.35 -2.01 -5.02
CA VAL A 9 -4.69 -0.71 -4.78
C VAL A 9 -4.10 -0.72 -3.38
N GLY A 10 -2.82 -0.37 -3.25
CA GLY A 10 -2.16 -0.36 -1.94
C GLY A 10 -0.88 0.45 -1.93
N THR A 11 -0.44 0.81 -0.73
CA THR A 11 0.88 1.40 -0.46
C THR A 11 1.99 0.34 -0.58
N PRO A 12 3.28 0.71 -0.60
CA PRO A 12 4.38 -0.21 -0.86
C PRO A 12 4.37 -1.47 0.01
N CYS A 13 4.10 -1.33 1.32
CA CYS A 13 4.06 -2.49 2.21
C CYS A 13 2.82 -3.38 2.03
N GLU A 14 1.71 -2.86 1.51
CA GLU A 14 0.52 -3.63 1.17
C GLU A 14 0.71 -4.35 -0.17
N ILE A 15 1.33 -3.69 -1.16
CA ILE A 15 1.72 -4.31 -2.43
C ILE A 15 2.75 -5.43 -2.20
N MET A 16 3.75 -5.21 -1.34
CA MET A 16 4.69 -6.27 -0.95
C MET A 16 3.97 -7.45 -0.30
N ALA A 17 2.98 -7.19 0.57
CA ALA A 17 2.19 -8.26 1.18
C ALA A 17 1.38 -9.03 0.13
N ALA A 18 0.81 -8.35 -0.85
CA ALA A 18 0.11 -8.96 -1.98
C ALA A 18 1.05 -9.80 -2.85
N SER A 19 2.25 -9.32 -3.12
CA SER A 19 3.28 -10.05 -3.88
C SER A 19 3.70 -11.32 -3.16
N LYS A 20 3.91 -11.26 -1.83
CA LYS A 20 4.18 -12.46 -1.02
C LYS A 20 3.00 -13.42 -0.97
N LEU A 21 1.77 -12.90 -0.91
CA LEU A 21 0.57 -13.73 -1.00
C LEU A 21 0.52 -14.49 -2.34
N GLN A 22 0.79 -13.82 -3.46
CA GLN A 22 0.87 -14.47 -4.76
C GLN A 22 2.02 -15.48 -4.87
N HIS A 23 3.14 -15.22 -4.19
CA HIS A 23 4.30 -16.11 -4.19
C HIS A 23 4.04 -17.41 -3.39
N TYR A 24 3.30 -17.34 -2.28
CA TYR A 24 3.09 -18.48 -1.37
C TYR A 24 1.70 -19.13 -1.43
N THR A 25 0.74 -18.53 -2.14
CA THR A 25 -0.67 -18.99 -2.18
C THR A 25 -1.28 -18.76 -3.56
N ASP A 26 -2.41 -19.41 -3.83
CA ASP A 26 -3.23 -19.19 -5.04
C ASP A 26 -4.09 -17.91 -4.93
N SER A 27 -3.44 -16.78 -4.65
CA SER A 27 -4.10 -15.48 -4.47
C SER A 27 -4.84 -15.03 -5.75
N PRO A 28 -6.08 -14.53 -5.67
CA PRO A 28 -6.85 -14.05 -6.83
C PRO A 28 -6.44 -12.65 -7.30
N ILE A 29 -5.45 -12.02 -6.66
CA ILE A 29 -4.92 -10.73 -7.07
C ILE A 29 -4.24 -10.92 -8.44
N ASP A 30 -4.66 -10.13 -9.44
CA ASP A 30 -4.16 -10.22 -10.82
C ASP A 30 -3.46 -8.93 -11.26
N VAL A 31 -3.94 -7.77 -10.80
CA VAL A 31 -3.37 -6.45 -11.10
C VAL A 31 -3.04 -5.73 -9.81
N LYS A 32 -1.83 -5.18 -9.68
CA LYS A 32 -1.37 -4.41 -8.52
C LYS A 32 -1.12 -2.96 -8.91
N LEU A 33 -1.93 -2.04 -8.37
CA LEU A 33 -1.79 -0.60 -8.51
C LEU A 33 -1.15 -0.03 -7.24
N GLY A 34 0.15 0.21 -7.28
CA GLY A 34 0.91 0.64 -6.11
C GLY A 34 0.94 2.15 -5.93
N LEU A 35 0.60 2.66 -4.76
CA LEU A 35 0.68 4.09 -4.45
C LEU A 35 2.08 4.47 -3.99
N PHE A 36 2.53 5.68 -4.32
CA PHE A 36 3.68 6.28 -3.66
C PHE A 36 3.32 6.57 -2.21
N CYS A 37 4.19 6.22 -1.28
CA CYS A 37 3.93 6.44 0.14
C CYS A 37 5.19 6.86 0.86
N MET A 38 5.19 8.03 1.49
CA MET A 38 6.30 8.49 2.32
C MET A 38 6.18 7.94 3.74
N GLU A 39 5.08 8.28 4.42
CA GLU A 39 4.76 7.86 5.79
C GLU A 39 3.24 7.74 5.93
N ASN A 40 2.77 7.01 6.95
CA ASN A 40 1.34 6.83 7.22
C ASN A 40 1.02 7.13 8.70
N PHE A 41 -0.22 7.52 8.97
CA PHE A 41 -0.70 8.05 10.25
C PHE A 41 -1.57 7.01 10.95
N SER A 42 -1.53 6.97 12.28
CA SER A 42 -2.47 6.14 13.04
C SER A 42 -3.84 6.82 13.09
N TYR A 43 -4.88 6.12 12.66
CA TYR A 43 -6.26 6.63 12.71
C TYR A 43 -6.64 7.12 14.11
N LYS A 44 -6.42 6.28 15.14
CA LYS A 44 -6.68 6.62 16.55
C LYS A 44 -5.93 7.87 17.01
N TYR A 45 -4.63 7.95 16.76
CA TYR A 45 -3.85 9.11 17.17
C TYR A 45 -4.19 10.35 16.34
N PHE A 46 -4.57 10.19 15.07
CA PHE A 46 -5.02 11.28 14.23
C PHE A 46 -6.36 11.84 14.72
N GLY A 47 -7.32 10.99 15.06
CA GLY A 47 -8.56 11.42 15.70
C GLY A 47 -8.34 12.17 17.02
N ASN A 48 -7.33 11.80 17.80
CA ASN A 48 -6.95 12.56 19.00
C ASN A 48 -6.31 13.91 18.66
N LEU A 49 -5.45 13.97 17.65
CA LEU A 49 -4.86 15.22 17.17
C LEU A 49 -5.96 16.19 16.70
N LEU A 50 -6.93 15.71 15.92
CA LEU A 50 -8.01 16.54 15.38
C LEU A 50 -8.86 17.20 16.47
N LYS A 51 -9.04 16.56 17.63
CA LYS A 51 -9.74 17.15 18.78
C LYS A 51 -9.06 18.39 19.32
N GLU A 52 -7.73 18.51 19.17
CA GLU A 52 -6.99 19.73 19.57
C GLU A 52 -7.31 20.92 18.65
N TYR A 53 -7.92 20.66 17.49
CA TYR A 53 -8.35 21.64 16.49
C TYR A 53 -9.89 21.75 16.43
N ASP A 54 -10.62 21.16 17.39
CA ASP A 54 -12.09 21.07 17.38
C ASP A 54 -12.66 20.39 16.12
N LEU A 55 -11.91 19.43 15.57
CA LEU A 55 -12.28 18.66 14.38
C LEU A 55 -12.45 17.17 14.68
N THR A 56 -13.20 16.51 13.81
CA THR A 56 -13.34 15.06 13.71
C THR A 56 -12.89 14.58 12.33
N MET A 57 -12.69 13.26 12.19
CA MET A 57 -12.42 12.67 10.88
C MET A 57 -13.53 12.98 9.87
N ASN A 58 -14.77 13.20 10.31
CA ASN A 58 -15.93 13.43 9.45
C ASN A 58 -15.98 14.84 8.85
N ASP A 59 -15.25 15.79 9.42
CA ASP A 59 -15.19 17.17 8.93
C ASP A 59 -14.26 17.32 7.72
N ILE A 60 -13.32 16.39 7.56
CA ILE A 60 -12.29 16.41 6.52
C ILE A 60 -12.86 15.88 5.20
N GLU A 61 -12.83 16.73 4.17
CA GLU A 61 -13.14 16.38 2.78
C GLU A 61 -11.88 15.85 2.05
N LYS A 62 -10.73 16.49 2.30
CA LYS A 62 -9.47 16.10 1.67
C LYS A 62 -8.28 16.37 2.59
N PHE A 63 -7.26 15.53 2.48
CA PHE A 63 -6.01 15.62 3.21
C PHE A 63 -4.84 15.70 2.23
N ARG A 64 -3.84 16.54 2.52
CA ARG A 64 -2.61 16.63 1.71
C ARG A 64 -1.39 16.88 2.58
N ILE A 65 -0.24 16.30 2.21
CA ILE A 65 1.06 16.61 2.82
C ILE A 65 1.94 17.25 1.76
N GLU A 66 2.29 18.51 1.96
CA GLU A 66 3.23 19.22 1.09
C GLU A 66 3.94 20.32 1.87
N LYS A 67 5.13 20.71 1.41
CA LYS A 67 5.86 21.91 1.89
C LYS A 67 6.01 21.96 3.44
N GLY A 68 6.14 20.81 4.10
CA GLY A 68 6.34 20.72 5.55
C GLY A 68 5.06 20.83 6.40
N PHE A 69 3.88 20.70 5.79
CA PHE A 69 2.59 20.77 6.50
C PHE A 69 1.63 19.67 6.06
N VAL A 70 0.73 19.34 6.97
CA VAL A 70 -0.50 18.61 6.73
C VAL A 70 -1.61 19.64 6.49
N PHE A 71 -2.24 19.60 5.33
CA PHE A 71 -3.39 20.43 4.97
C PHE A 71 -4.66 19.59 5.06
N LEU A 72 -5.61 20.05 5.86
CA LEU A 72 -6.95 19.51 6.00
C LEU A 72 -7.92 20.45 5.29
N PHE A 73 -8.45 20.02 4.16
CA PHE A 73 -9.53 20.72 3.47
C PHE A 73 -10.84 20.18 4.04
N LEU A 74 -11.61 21.05 4.68
CA LEU A 74 -12.82 20.69 5.38
C LEU A 74 -14.04 20.79 4.46
N LYS A 75 -15.12 20.07 4.80
CA LYS A 75 -16.39 20.10 4.06
C LYS A 75 -17.02 21.50 3.98
N ASN A 76 -16.78 22.32 4.99
CA ASN A 76 -17.20 23.73 5.03
C ASN A 76 -16.32 24.66 4.17
N LYS A 77 -15.37 24.10 3.40
CA LYS A 77 -14.41 24.79 2.53
C LYS A 77 -13.30 25.58 3.24
N GLU A 78 -13.23 25.49 4.56
CA GLU A 78 -12.07 25.99 5.30
C GLU A 78 -10.86 25.07 5.14
N THR A 79 -9.67 25.61 5.38
CA THR A 79 -8.43 24.84 5.35
C THR A 79 -7.71 24.99 6.69
N VAL A 80 -7.49 23.87 7.37
CA VAL A 80 -6.65 23.80 8.57
C VAL A 80 -5.27 23.30 8.19
N LYS A 81 -4.23 23.94 8.73
CA LYS A 81 -2.83 23.65 8.42
C LYS A 81 -2.10 23.24 9.69
N ILE A 82 -1.66 21.98 9.75
CA ILE A 82 -0.92 21.41 10.87
C ILE A 82 0.56 21.28 10.49
N PRO A 83 1.51 21.83 11.26
CA PRO A 83 2.94 21.63 11.04
C PRO A 83 3.31 20.15 11.00
N LEU A 84 4.13 19.71 10.04
CA LEU A 84 4.57 18.32 9.96
C LEU A 84 5.38 17.92 11.21
N SER A 85 6.09 18.85 11.84
CA SER A 85 6.77 18.63 13.13
C SER A 85 5.81 18.18 14.23
N GLU A 86 4.59 18.69 14.23
CA GLU A 86 3.54 18.30 15.16
C GLU A 86 2.89 16.99 14.74
N ALA A 87 2.53 16.84 13.46
CA ALA A 87 1.93 15.63 12.93
C ALA A 87 2.85 14.40 13.03
N ARG A 88 4.17 14.58 13.16
CA ARG A 88 5.13 13.50 13.41
C ARG A 88 4.82 12.67 14.66
N ARG A 89 4.14 13.23 15.66
CA ARG A 89 3.78 12.50 16.90
C ARG A 89 2.76 11.38 16.70
N ILE A 90 2.01 11.44 15.61
CA ILE A 90 0.93 10.48 15.29
C ILE A 90 1.30 9.54 14.12
N LEU A 91 2.53 9.65 13.59
CA LEU A 91 3.06 8.77 12.57
C LEU A 91 3.20 7.33 13.09
N ARG A 92 2.94 6.38 12.20
CA ARG A 92 3.16 4.96 12.50
C ARG A 92 4.67 4.70 12.51
N LYS A 93 5.19 4.24 13.66
CA LYS A 93 6.63 3.98 13.85
C LYS A 93 7.21 2.93 12.89
N ASN A 94 6.36 2.03 12.37
CA ASN A 94 6.74 1.06 11.34
C ASN A 94 7.16 1.71 10.00
N CYS A 95 6.73 2.94 9.71
CA CYS A 95 7.15 3.66 8.50
C CYS A 95 8.62 4.05 8.54
N ASN A 96 9.20 4.23 9.73
CA ASN A 96 10.62 4.61 9.90
C ASN A 96 11.60 3.48 9.56
N ILE A 97 11.09 2.29 9.25
CA ILE A 97 11.88 1.17 8.75
C ILE A 97 11.40 0.75 7.36
N CYS A 98 10.73 1.59 6.59
CA CYS A 98 10.28 1.29 5.23
C CYS A 98 11.22 1.97 4.24
N VAL A 99 12.01 1.21 3.50
CA VAL A 99 12.98 1.78 2.55
C VAL A 99 12.40 1.98 1.15
N GLU A 100 11.08 1.91 0.98
CA GLU A 100 10.46 1.89 -0.34
C GLU A 100 9.46 3.03 -0.49
N LEU A 101 9.64 3.89 -1.51
CA LEU A 101 8.69 4.97 -1.80
C LEU A 101 7.63 4.55 -2.81
N THR A 102 8.03 3.81 -3.85
CA THR A 102 7.31 3.77 -5.13
C THR A 102 6.65 2.44 -5.45
N SER A 103 6.42 1.53 -4.50
CA SER A 103 5.69 0.27 -4.73
C SER A 103 6.32 -0.62 -5.84
N GLU A 104 7.57 -1.03 -5.64
CA GLU A 104 8.45 -1.72 -6.59
C GLU A 104 7.92 -3.06 -7.11
N THR A 105 7.07 -3.73 -6.34
CA THR A 105 6.47 -5.01 -6.76
C THR A 105 5.08 -4.88 -7.38
N SER A 106 4.62 -3.65 -7.70
CA SER A 106 3.35 -3.41 -8.42
C SER A 106 3.47 -3.58 -9.93
N ASP A 107 2.35 -3.68 -10.66
CA ASP A 107 2.34 -3.59 -12.12
C ASP A 107 2.50 -2.14 -12.59
N ILE A 108 1.81 -1.24 -11.89
CA ILE A 108 1.82 0.20 -12.12
C ILE A 108 1.93 0.89 -10.77
N SER A 109 2.90 1.80 -10.63
CA SER A 109 3.02 2.66 -9.46
C SER A 109 2.58 4.08 -9.74
N ILE A 110 1.96 4.72 -8.76
CA ILE A 110 1.16 5.94 -8.94
C ILE A 110 1.45 6.91 -7.81
N GLY A 111 1.78 8.15 -8.13
CA GLY A 111 1.76 9.22 -7.13
C GLY A 111 2.05 10.60 -7.67
N SER A 112 1.74 11.62 -6.89
CA SER A 112 1.86 13.04 -7.30
C SER A 112 3.29 13.56 -7.49
N ILE A 113 4.29 12.92 -6.88
CA ILE A 113 5.68 13.43 -6.88
C ILE A 113 6.26 13.42 -8.30
N GLY A 114 6.81 14.56 -8.72
CA GLY A 114 7.40 14.73 -10.06
C GLY A 114 6.40 15.13 -11.15
N SER A 115 5.13 15.34 -10.81
CA SER A 115 4.11 15.81 -11.75
C SER A 115 3.53 17.17 -11.32
N ASP A 116 2.96 17.89 -12.29
CA ASP A 116 2.30 19.18 -12.06
C ASP A 116 0.95 18.99 -11.34
N ASP A 117 0.37 20.07 -10.80
CA ASP A 117 -0.96 20.03 -10.20
C ASP A 117 -2.01 19.49 -11.18
N GLY A 118 -2.78 18.51 -10.74
CA GLY A 118 -3.79 17.81 -11.56
C GLY A 118 -3.22 16.71 -12.45
N TRP A 119 -1.91 16.43 -12.36
CA TRP A 119 -1.25 15.28 -12.97
C TRP A 119 -0.71 14.34 -11.89
N SER A 120 -0.49 13.09 -12.26
CA SER A 120 0.15 12.07 -11.42
C SER A 120 1.30 11.44 -12.19
N THR A 121 2.35 11.06 -11.48
CA THR A 121 3.44 10.27 -12.02
C THR A 121 3.04 8.79 -12.00
N LEU A 122 3.17 8.13 -13.14
CA LEU A 122 3.10 6.67 -13.29
C LEU A 122 4.50 6.09 -13.49
N ILE A 123 4.79 4.99 -12.82
CA ILE A 123 5.92 4.11 -13.12
C ILE A 123 5.35 2.78 -13.59
N ILE A 124 5.60 2.43 -14.84
CA ILE A 124 5.23 1.14 -15.44
C ILE A 124 6.33 0.15 -15.08
N ARG A 125 5.97 -0.98 -14.45
CA ARG A 125 6.94 -1.96 -13.93
C ARG A 125 6.92 -3.30 -14.64
N THR A 126 5.74 -3.73 -15.08
CA THR A 126 5.54 -5.02 -15.74
C THR A 126 4.99 -4.83 -17.15
N GLU A 127 5.18 -5.83 -18.01
CA GLU A 127 4.58 -5.86 -19.36
C GLU A 127 3.06 -5.71 -19.28
N LYS A 128 2.42 -6.38 -18.30
CA LYS A 128 0.98 -6.22 -18.01
C LYS A 128 0.63 -4.76 -17.69
N GLY A 129 1.43 -4.10 -16.86
CA GLY A 129 1.27 -2.68 -16.56
C GLY A 129 1.39 -1.79 -17.80
N GLU A 130 2.31 -2.11 -18.71
CA GLU A 130 2.49 -1.39 -19.97
C GLU A 130 1.27 -1.53 -20.89
N GLU A 131 0.76 -2.75 -21.06
CA GLU A 131 -0.45 -3.04 -21.85
C GLU A 131 -1.66 -2.25 -21.31
N ILE A 132 -1.85 -2.25 -19.99
CA ILE A 132 -2.94 -1.51 -19.33
C ILE A 132 -2.82 0.00 -19.59
N VAL A 133 -1.63 0.58 -19.40
CA VAL A 133 -1.43 2.03 -19.59
C VAL A 133 -1.61 2.42 -21.05
N ASN A 134 -1.05 1.66 -21.99
CA ASN A 134 -1.18 1.93 -23.42
C ASN A 134 -2.65 1.83 -23.86
N GLY A 135 -3.37 0.80 -23.44
CA GLY A 135 -4.80 0.66 -23.74
C GLY A 135 -5.65 1.77 -23.12
N ALA A 136 -5.32 2.24 -21.92
CA ALA A 136 -6.00 3.38 -21.29
C ALA A 136 -5.75 4.70 -22.04
N ILE A 137 -4.56 4.90 -22.60
CA ILE A 137 -4.23 6.06 -23.45
C ILE A 137 -5.00 5.98 -24.77
N GLU A 138 -4.95 4.84 -25.46
CA GLU A 138 -5.61 4.63 -26.75
C GLU A 138 -7.13 4.83 -26.66
N GLN A 139 -7.74 4.36 -25.57
CA GLN A 139 -9.18 4.53 -25.31
C GLN A 139 -9.54 5.87 -24.66
N LYS A 140 -8.58 6.79 -24.51
CA LYS A 140 -8.77 8.14 -23.95
C LYS A 140 -9.36 8.13 -22.53
N PHE A 141 -8.98 7.15 -21.71
CA PHE A 141 -9.21 7.21 -20.27
C PHE A 141 -8.23 8.20 -19.62
N ILE A 142 -6.99 8.20 -20.10
CA ILE A 142 -5.91 9.04 -19.60
C ILE A 142 -5.17 9.72 -20.75
N GLU A 143 -4.58 10.88 -20.48
CA GLU A 143 -3.56 11.50 -21.33
C GLU A 143 -2.19 11.41 -20.63
N SER A 144 -1.11 11.37 -21.41
CA SER A 144 0.25 11.20 -20.90
C SER A 144 1.24 12.16 -21.55
N LYS A 145 2.26 12.55 -20.78
CA LYS A 145 3.46 13.28 -21.24
C LYS A 145 4.69 12.73 -20.52
N GLU A 146 5.88 13.00 -21.06
CA GLU A 146 7.13 12.66 -20.39
C GLU A 146 7.40 13.59 -19.20
N LEU A 147 8.06 13.08 -18.17
CA LEU A 147 8.61 13.93 -17.11
C LEU A 147 9.80 14.71 -17.66
N THR A 148 9.92 15.96 -17.25
CA THR A 148 11.15 16.72 -17.48
C THR A 148 12.29 16.16 -16.62
N GLY A 149 13.55 16.37 -17.02
CA GLY A 149 14.72 15.97 -16.21
C GLY A 149 14.64 16.43 -14.75
N PRO A 150 14.33 17.71 -14.45
CA PRO A 150 14.18 18.19 -13.08
C PRO A 150 13.05 17.52 -12.29
N GLN A 151 11.93 17.19 -12.94
CA GLN A 151 10.81 16.48 -12.32
C GLN A 151 11.19 15.05 -11.94
N PHE A 152 11.89 14.35 -12.83
CA PHE A 152 12.40 13.00 -12.58
C PHE A 152 13.44 12.98 -11.45
N GLU A 153 14.41 13.90 -11.47
CA GLU A 153 15.42 14.02 -10.42
C GLU A 153 14.81 14.38 -9.05
N LEU A 154 13.73 15.17 -9.01
CA LEU A 154 12.99 15.42 -7.78
C LEU A 154 12.41 14.14 -7.19
N LEU A 155 11.76 13.31 -8.01
CA LEU A 155 11.21 12.02 -7.59
C LEU A 155 12.31 11.10 -7.04
N LYS A 156 13.39 10.95 -7.80
CA LYS A 156 14.55 10.14 -7.43
C LYS A 156 15.11 10.58 -6.07
N ARG A 157 15.38 11.87 -5.91
CA ARG A 157 15.93 12.44 -4.66
C ARG A 157 15.02 12.20 -3.45
N ILE A 158 13.70 12.27 -3.61
CA ILE A 158 12.76 12.01 -2.51
C ILE A 158 12.80 10.52 -2.12
N ALA A 159 12.89 9.61 -3.10
CA ALA A 159 13.01 8.18 -2.84
C ALA A 159 14.33 7.84 -2.14
N GLU A 160 15.46 8.36 -2.62
CA GLU A 160 16.79 8.22 -1.98
C GLU A 160 16.80 8.73 -0.54
N SER A 161 16.17 9.88 -0.29
CA SER A 161 16.07 10.44 1.05
C SER A 161 15.29 9.53 1.99
N LYS A 162 14.22 8.88 1.51
CA LYS A 162 13.46 7.90 2.30
C LYS A 162 14.30 6.67 2.62
N ILE A 163 15.00 6.11 1.62
CA ILE A 163 15.88 4.94 1.76
C ILE A 163 16.96 5.24 2.81
N SER A 164 17.76 6.27 2.60
CA SER A 164 18.89 6.63 3.47
C SER A 164 18.45 6.85 4.92
N LYS A 165 17.44 7.70 5.15
CA LYS A 165 16.92 7.97 6.50
C LYS A 165 16.45 6.70 7.23
N ASN A 166 15.80 5.79 6.52
CA ASN A 166 15.21 4.61 7.14
C ASN A 166 16.22 3.47 7.28
N LEU A 167 17.26 3.39 6.45
CA LEU A 167 18.40 2.49 6.66
C LEU A 167 19.15 2.84 7.97
N GLU A 168 19.42 4.11 8.23
CA GLU A 168 20.01 4.56 9.51
C GLU A 168 19.15 4.13 10.72
N MET A 169 17.82 4.21 10.58
CA MET A 169 16.89 3.76 11.62
C MET A 169 16.90 2.24 11.78
N ILE A 170 17.04 1.48 10.70
CA ILE A 170 17.12 0.02 10.72
C ILE A 170 18.38 -0.42 11.46
N GLU A 171 19.54 0.15 11.12
CA GLU A 171 20.81 -0.11 11.82
C GLU A 171 20.68 0.18 13.33
N LYS A 172 20.10 1.33 13.67
CA LYS A 172 19.86 1.70 15.07
C LYS A 172 18.95 0.69 15.78
N ARG A 173 17.91 0.19 15.11
CA ARG A 173 16.99 -0.80 15.71
C ARG A 173 17.66 -2.15 15.92
N GLU A 174 18.40 -2.64 14.93
CA GLU A 174 19.15 -3.89 15.05
C GLU A 174 20.19 -3.81 16.18
N PHE A 175 20.87 -2.65 16.33
CA PHE A 175 21.77 -2.40 17.46
C PHE A 175 21.08 -2.53 18.83
N PHE A 176 19.82 -2.11 18.94
CA PHE A 176 19.01 -2.27 20.16
C PHE A 176 18.21 -3.57 20.22
N ALA A 177 18.64 -4.61 19.47
CA ALA A 177 17.99 -5.93 19.42
C ALA A 177 16.50 -5.87 19.04
N ARG A 178 16.12 -4.94 18.17
CA ARG A 178 14.79 -4.83 17.56
C ARG A 178 14.86 -5.25 16.09
N PRO A 179 14.66 -6.54 15.77
CA PRO A 179 14.91 -7.07 14.44
C PRO A 179 14.13 -6.36 13.33
N VAL A 180 14.74 -6.34 12.15
CA VAL A 180 14.14 -5.91 10.87
C VAL A 180 14.45 -6.97 9.82
N LEU A 181 13.63 -8.02 9.79
CA LEU A 181 13.92 -9.23 9.01
C LEU A 181 13.88 -9.02 7.50
N TYR A 182 12.97 -8.17 7.02
CA TYR A 182 12.70 -7.99 5.58
C TYR A 182 13.85 -7.33 4.78
N GLN A 183 14.87 -6.82 5.48
CA GLN A 183 16.06 -6.22 4.88
C GLN A 183 17.30 -7.14 4.96
N ARG A 184 17.14 -8.36 5.49
CA ARG A 184 18.22 -9.33 5.59
C ARG A 184 18.31 -10.11 4.28
N GLU A 185 19.48 -10.05 3.64
CA GLU A 185 19.76 -10.84 2.45
C GLU A 185 19.94 -12.32 2.84
N LYS A 186 19.09 -13.18 2.29
CA LYS A 186 19.11 -14.64 2.45
C LYS A 186 18.73 -15.30 1.12
N SER A 187 19.25 -16.49 0.83
CA SER A 187 18.76 -17.27 -0.31
C SER A 187 17.36 -17.80 -0.05
N ASP A 188 16.61 -18.12 -1.10
CA ASP A 188 15.27 -18.69 -0.97
C ASP A 188 15.26 -20.01 -0.17
N ASP A 189 16.28 -20.86 -0.33
CA ASP A 189 16.43 -22.08 0.48
C ASP A 189 16.52 -21.78 1.99
N ALA A 190 17.29 -20.75 2.36
CA ALA A 190 17.43 -20.33 3.75
C ALA A 190 16.14 -19.68 4.28
N ILE A 191 15.43 -18.93 3.43
CA ILE A 191 14.14 -18.33 3.75
C ILE A 191 13.10 -19.42 4.00
N ASN A 192 13.00 -20.40 3.11
CA ASN A 192 12.04 -21.50 3.20
C ASN A 192 12.27 -22.34 4.46
N LYS A 193 13.54 -22.61 4.80
CA LYS A 193 13.89 -23.29 6.05
C LYS A 193 13.41 -22.50 7.28
N GLU A 194 13.72 -21.21 7.35
CA GLU A 194 13.32 -20.36 8.48
C GLU A 194 11.81 -20.21 8.59
N ILE A 195 11.11 -20.09 7.47
CA ILE A 195 9.66 -20.05 7.43
C ILE A 195 9.09 -21.37 7.95
N SER A 196 9.60 -22.54 7.50
CA SER A 196 9.10 -23.85 7.93
C SER A 196 9.25 -24.11 9.43
N GLU A 197 10.21 -23.45 10.08
CA GLU A 197 10.47 -23.55 11.53
C GLU A 197 9.73 -22.46 12.33
N SER A 198 9.01 -21.55 11.66
CA SER A 198 8.34 -20.40 12.28
C SER A 198 6.85 -20.62 12.50
N ASN A 199 6.30 -19.95 13.50
CA ASN A 199 4.87 -19.92 13.77
C ASN A 199 4.40 -18.50 14.15
N PHE A 200 3.12 -18.35 14.50
CA PHE A 200 2.57 -17.04 14.88
C PHE A 200 3.31 -16.38 16.05
N GLN A 201 3.89 -17.14 16.98
CA GLN A 201 4.65 -16.57 18.10
C GLN A 201 5.94 -15.91 17.62
N ASP A 202 6.58 -16.44 16.57
CA ASP A 202 7.74 -15.81 15.93
C ASP A 202 7.35 -14.55 15.18
N LEU A 203 6.21 -14.56 14.47
CA LEU A 203 5.66 -13.33 13.88
C LEU A 203 5.37 -12.28 14.96
N LYS A 204 4.81 -12.72 16.08
CA LYS A 204 4.49 -11.86 17.21
C LYS A 204 5.74 -11.23 17.80
N SER A 205 6.76 -12.02 18.11
CA SER A 205 8.00 -11.55 18.74
C SER A 205 8.83 -10.69 17.78
N ASN A 206 8.99 -11.11 16.53
CA ASN A 206 9.92 -10.48 15.58
C ASN A 206 9.31 -9.33 14.78
N VAL A 207 7.97 -9.22 14.70
CA VAL A 207 7.29 -8.19 13.90
C VAL A 207 6.30 -7.38 14.72
N ILE A 208 5.39 -8.02 15.44
CA ILE A 208 4.28 -7.32 16.10
C ILE A 208 4.76 -6.55 17.34
N ASP A 209 5.41 -7.23 18.28
CA ASP A 209 5.80 -6.66 19.57
C ASP A 209 6.92 -5.61 19.43
N VAL A 210 7.76 -5.74 18.39
CA VAL A 210 8.80 -4.74 18.06
C VAL A 210 8.26 -3.54 17.27
N GLY A 211 6.96 -3.54 16.97
CA GLY A 211 6.26 -2.43 16.31
C GLY A 211 6.58 -2.29 14.81
N ALA A 212 6.94 -3.38 14.13
CA ALA A 212 7.17 -3.40 12.69
C ALA A 212 5.90 -3.70 11.87
N CYS A 213 4.89 -4.34 12.47
CA CYS A 213 3.63 -4.69 11.80
C CYS A 213 2.97 -3.48 11.15
N VAL A 214 2.60 -3.61 9.87
CA VAL A 214 1.97 -2.54 9.07
C VAL A 214 0.45 -2.58 9.07
N LEU A 215 -0.18 -3.65 9.62
CA LEU A 215 -1.63 -3.90 9.60
C LEU A 215 -2.22 -4.10 8.20
N CYS A 216 -1.52 -4.82 7.32
CA CYS A 216 -1.95 -5.07 5.94
C CYS A 216 -2.97 -6.22 5.79
N GLY A 217 -3.37 -6.90 6.86
CA GLY A 217 -4.35 -8.01 6.78
C GLY A 217 -3.85 -9.34 6.22
N ALA A 218 -2.67 -9.39 5.57
CA ALA A 218 -2.19 -10.62 4.92
C ALA A 218 -2.13 -11.86 5.84
N CYS A 219 -1.76 -11.68 7.12
CA CYS A 219 -1.73 -12.79 8.08
C CYS A 219 -3.12 -13.29 8.49
N GLU A 220 -4.12 -12.41 8.49
CA GLU A 220 -5.53 -12.77 8.75
C GLU A 220 -6.09 -13.53 7.55
N TYR A 221 -5.85 -13.04 6.32
CA TYR A 221 -6.27 -13.72 5.10
C TYR A 221 -5.63 -15.09 4.90
N ALA A 222 -4.32 -15.21 5.11
CA ALA A 222 -3.61 -16.47 4.89
C ALA A 222 -3.83 -17.50 6.00
N CYS A 223 -4.58 -17.18 7.05
CA CYS A 223 -4.81 -18.08 8.17
C CYS A 223 -5.86 -19.15 7.78
N PRO A 224 -5.49 -20.43 7.62
CA PRO A 224 -6.42 -21.45 7.14
C PRO A 224 -7.62 -21.67 8.08
N ASP A 225 -7.40 -21.44 9.37
CA ASP A 225 -8.38 -21.71 10.42
C ASP A 225 -9.02 -20.43 10.97
N ASN A 226 -8.78 -19.27 10.35
CA ASN A 226 -9.31 -17.97 10.79
C ASN A 226 -9.01 -17.63 12.27
N LEU A 227 -7.85 -18.08 12.76
CA LEU A 227 -7.43 -17.88 14.15
C LEU A 227 -6.90 -16.47 14.40
N ILE A 228 -6.44 -15.77 13.36
CA ILE A 228 -5.85 -14.44 13.43
C ILE A 228 -6.91 -13.40 13.09
N THR A 229 -7.11 -12.45 14.00
CA THR A 229 -7.97 -11.28 13.81
C THR A 229 -7.19 -10.02 14.08
N ILE A 230 -7.45 -8.94 13.34
CA ILE A 230 -6.87 -7.63 13.66
C ILE A 230 -7.95 -6.74 14.29
N ASP A 231 -7.70 -6.28 15.52
CA ASP A 231 -8.60 -5.40 16.27
C ASP A 231 -7.86 -4.09 16.64
N ASP A 232 -7.98 -3.14 15.72
CA ASP A 232 -7.58 -1.73 15.70
C ASP A 232 -6.09 -1.39 15.92
N THR A 233 -5.30 -2.32 16.42
CA THR A 233 -3.94 -2.03 16.93
C THR A 233 -2.88 -3.04 16.54
N LYS A 234 -3.22 -4.33 16.46
CA LYS A 234 -2.30 -5.42 16.12
C LYS A 234 -3.06 -6.72 15.81
N PRO A 235 -2.46 -7.63 15.02
CA PRO A 235 -2.97 -8.98 14.88
C PRO A 235 -2.97 -9.71 16.23
N ARG A 236 -4.02 -10.47 16.48
CA ARG A 236 -4.21 -11.32 17.66
C ARG A 236 -4.65 -12.70 17.19
N MET A 237 -4.06 -13.74 17.75
CA MET A 237 -4.47 -15.12 17.51
C MET A 237 -5.34 -15.61 18.65
N LYS A 238 -6.42 -16.34 18.35
CA LYS A 238 -7.26 -17.08 19.30
C LYS A 238 -7.23 -18.56 18.92
N GLY A 239 -7.12 -19.44 19.91
CA GLY A 239 -7.01 -20.88 19.68
C GLY A 239 -5.56 -21.33 19.45
N GLU A 240 -5.41 -22.57 19.01
CA GLU A 240 -4.12 -23.20 18.74
C GLU A 240 -3.92 -23.36 17.24
N CYS A 241 -2.73 -22.99 16.76
CA CYS A 241 -2.35 -23.14 15.37
C CYS A 241 -2.19 -24.62 15.03
N PRO A 242 -2.56 -25.08 13.82
CA PRO A 242 -2.21 -26.42 13.36
C PRO A 242 -0.71 -26.69 13.49
N GLN A 243 -0.36 -27.96 13.69
CA GLN A 243 1.05 -28.38 13.64
C GLN A 243 1.67 -27.97 12.31
N ASP A 244 2.90 -27.48 12.36
CA ASP A 244 3.71 -27.05 11.21
C ASP A 244 3.12 -25.91 10.35
N CYS A 245 2.15 -25.14 10.88
CA CYS A 245 1.60 -23.98 10.17
C CYS A 245 2.46 -22.72 10.30
N HIS A 246 2.89 -22.19 9.14
CA HIS A 246 3.77 -21.04 9.00
C HIS A 246 3.22 -19.94 8.06
N ALA A 247 1.96 -20.05 7.63
CA ALA A 247 1.36 -19.21 6.59
C ALA A 247 1.47 -17.70 6.88
N CYS A 248 1.18 -17.29 8.11
CA CYS A 248 1.25 -15.87 8.51
C CYS A 248 2.67 -15.28 8.45
N CYS A 249 3.70 -16.09 8.74
CA CYS A 249 5.11 -15.70 8.62
C CYS A 249 5.52 -15.60 7.16
N ALA A 250 5.08 -16.55 6.32
CA ALA A 250 5.38 -16.57 4.90
C ALA A 250 4.87 -15.31 4.20
N VAL A 251 3.63 -14.88 4.46
CA VAL A 251 2.99 -13.77 3.73
C VAL A 251 3.26 -12.38 4.31
N CYS A 252 3.86 -12.28 5.51
CA CYS A 252 4.09 -10.99 6.14
C CYS A 252 5.13 -10.16 5.35
N PRO A 253 4.87 -8.89 5.00
CA PRO A 253 5.85 -8.04 4.30
C PRO A 253 7.01 -7.57 5.19
N ARG A 254 7.02 -7.98 6.47
CA ARG A 254 8.05 -7.60 7.47
C ARG A 254 8.87 -8.78 7.99
N THR A 255 8.62 -9.98 7.46
CA THR A 255 9.51 -11.14 7.56
C THR A 255 10.45 -11.18 6.34
N PHE A 256 11.20 -12.25 6.14
CA PHE A 256 12.12 -12.37 5.01
C PHE A 256 11.41 -12.23 3.65
N ILE A 257 12.08 -11.62 2.69
CA ILE A 257 11.57 -11.36 1.33
C ILE A 257 12.28 -12.30 0.34
N PRO A 258 11.52 -13.09 -0.45
CA PRO A 258 12.06 -13.90 -1.54
C PRO A 258 12.97 -13.11 -2.49
N GLU A 259 13.94 -13.78 -3.10
CA GLU A 259 14.95 -13.13 -3.95
C GLU A 259 14.33 -12.37 -5.14
N ASP A 260 13.28 -12.91 -5.74
CA ASP A 260 12.54 -12.31 -6.86
C ASP A 260 11.70 -11.07 -6.48
N LEU A 261 11.37 -10.93 -5.19
CA LEU A 261 10.60 -9.80 -4.66
C LEU A 261 11.46 -8.76 -3.94
N ARG A 262 12.77 -9.00 -3.81
CA ARG A 262 13.65 -8.15 -3.01
C ARG A 262 14.00 -6.85 -3.74
N ASN A 263 13.75 -5.73 -3.08
CA ASN A 263 14.13 -4.42 -3.60
C ASN A 263 15.66 -4.24 -3.53
N ASP A 264 16.23 -3.61 -4.56
CA ASP A 264 17.61 -3.16 -4.59
C ASP A 264 17.67 -1.70 -4.13
N ASN A 265 18.05 -1.50 -2.86
CA ASN A 265 18.13 -0.16 -2.25
C ASN A 265 19.14 0.78 -2.93
N SER A 266 20.03 0.29 -3.79
CA SER A 266 20.93 1.14 -4.59
C SER A 266 20.20 1.84 -5.76
N LYS A 267 19.01 1.33 -6.14
CA LYS A 267 18.15 1.86 -7.18
C LYS A 267 16.94 2.53 -6.56
N ALA A 268 17.01 3.85 -6.45
CA ALA A 268 16.00 4.64 -5.74
C ALA A 268 14.54 4.40 -6.16
N LEU A 269 14.29 4.05 -7.42
CA LEU A 269 12.94 3.80 -7.95
C LEU A 269 12.65 2.30 -8.22
N GLY A 270 13.60 1.42 -7.90
CA GLY A 270 13.62 0.03 -8.33
C GLY A 270 13.79 -0.13 -9.85
N GLU A 271 13.58 -1.34 -10.33
CA GLU A 271 13.46 -1.62 -11.77
C GLU A 271 12.11 -1.14 -12.31
N TYR A 272 12.12 -0.62 -13.54
CA TYR A 272 10.93 -0.15 -14.23
C TYR A 272 11.12 -0.15 -15.75
N ILE A 273 10.01 -0.19 -16.48
CA ILE A 273 9.98 -0.09 -17.94
C ILE A 273 9.95 1.39 -18.36
N LYS A 274 9.05 2.18 -17.77
CA LYS A 274 8.87 3.59 -18.16
C LYS A 274 8.27 4.44 -17.05
N VAL A 275 8.61 5.73 -17.04
CA VAL A 275 8.02 6.73 -16.15
C VAL A 275 7.31 7.80 -16.98
N LEU A 276 6.05 8.09 -16.62
CA LEU A 276 5.18 9.02 -17.34
C LEU A 276 4.49 9.98 -16.37
N SER A 277 4.15 11.17 -16.83
CA SER A 277 3.22 12.06 -16.14
C SER A 277 1.89 11.90 -16.85
N VAL A 278 0.83 11.58 -16.12
CA VAL A 278 -0.50 11.32 -16.69
C VAL A 278 -1.57 12.14 -16.02
N LYS A 279 -2.69 12.29 -16.71
CA LYS A 279 -3.88 12.93 -16.19
C LYS A 279 -5.11 12.16 -16.63
N SER A 280 -6.07 12.06 -15.71
CA SER A 280 -7.37 11.47 -16.03
C SER A 280 -8.19 12.41 -16.92
N ILE A 281 -8.82 11.83 -17.95
CA ILE A 281 -9.77 12.53 -18.81
C ILE A 281 -11.21 12.38 -18.27
N ARG A 282 -11.49 11.26 -17.57
CA ARG A 282 -12.85 10.90 -17.12
C ARG A 282 -13.17 11.36 -15.69
N HIS A 283 -12.20 11.31 -14.81
CA HIS A 283 -12.37 11.61 -13.38
C HIS A 283 -11.47 12.78 -13.01
N THR A 284 -12.05 13.95 -12.74
CA THR A 284 -11.29 15.20 -12.55
C THR A 284 -11.13 15.61 -11.08
N GLN A 285 -11.72 14.86 -10.15
CA GLN A 285 -11.68 15.15 -8.71
C GLN A 285 -10.77 14.14 -7.99
N GLY A 286 -9.77 14.65 -7.25
CA GLY A 286 -8.77 13.84 -6.51
C GLY A 286 -7.34 14.03 -7.02
N GLN A 287 -6.32 13.98 -6.13
CA GLN A 287 -4.91 14.07 -6.55
C GLN A 287 -4.49 12.76 -7.22
N ASP A 288 -4.23 11.73 -6.44
CA ASP A 288 -3.87 10.40 -6.97
C ASP A 288 -5.12 9.51 -7.15
N GLY A 289 -6.20 9.80 -6.41
CA GLY A 289 -7.45 9.06 -6.54
C GLY A 289 -8.08 9.17 -7.92
N SER A 290 -7.90 10.29 -8.62
CA SER A 290 -8.46 10.48 -9.97
C SER A 290 -7.87 9.48 -10.96
N ILE A 291 -6.55 9.30 -10.99
CA ILE A 291 -5.89 8.37 -11.90
C ILE A 291 -6.12 6.91 -11.49
N VAL A 292 -6.09 6.60 -10.19
CA VAL A 292 -6.39 5.25 -9.68
C VAL A 292 -7.80 4.83 -10.07
N THR A 293 -8.81 5.66 -9.78
CA THR A 293 -10.19 5.40 -10.16
C THR A 293 -10.34 5.24 -11.66
N THR A 294 -9.61 6.02 -12.45
CA THR A 294 -9.64 5.92 -13.92
C THR A 294 -9.06 4.61 -14.44
N LEU A 295 -7.95 4.14 -13.86
CA LEU A 295 -7.37 2.85 -14.22
C LEU A 295 -8.29 1.70 -13.79
N LEU A 296 -8.91 1.78 -12.62
CA LEU A 296 -9.92 0.79 -12.19
C LEU A 296 -11.14 0.79 -13.12
N ASP A 297 -11.65 1.97 -13.52
CA ASP A 297 -12.73 2.11 -14.51
C ASP A 297 -12.34 1.45 -15.84
N TYR A 298 -11.11 1.70 -16.32
CA TYR A 298 -10.58 1.06 -17.52
C TYR A 298 -10.54 -0.46 -17.40
N LEU A 299 -9.99 -0.98 -16.29
CA LEU A 299 -9.85 -2.42 -16.04
C LEU A 299 -11.21 -3.13 -15.98
N LEU A 300 -12.19 -2.52 -15.31
CA LEU A 300 -13.56 -3.06 -15.19
C LEU A 300 -14.32 -2.96 -16.53
N THR A 301 -14.26 -1.81 -17.20
CA THR A 301 -14.91 -1.59 -18.51
C THR A 301 -14.44 -2.59 -19.55
N ASN A 302 -13.13 -2.89 -19.55
CA ASN A 302 -12.51 -3.83 -20.48
C ASN A 302 -12.52 -5.28 -19.98
N LYS A 303 -13.13 -5.57 -18.83
CA LYS A 303 -13.21 -6.92 -18.21
C LYS A 303 -11.83 -7.58 -18.02
N ILE A 304 -10.80 -6.76 -17.77
CA ILE A 304 -9.46 -7.23 -17.43
C ILE A 304 -9.49 -7.82 -16.02
N ILE A 305 -10.23 -7.17 -15.13
CA ILE A 305 -10.54 -7.62 -13.77
C ILE A 305 -12.04 -7.80 -13.59
N THR A 306 -12.43 -8.56 -12.56
CA THR A 306 -13.82 -8.70 -12.12
C THR A 306 -14.13 -7.83 -10.90
N GLU A 307 -13.13 -7.61 -10.05
CA GLU A 307 -13.27 -6.94 -8.76
C GLU A 307 -12.06 -6.04 -8.47
N ALA A 308 -12.25 -5.05 -7.60
CA ALA A 308 -11.18 -4.18 -7.12
C ALA A 308 -11.17 -4.17 -5.59
N LEU A 309 -9.98 -4.34 -5.02
CA LEU A 309 -9.70 -4.27 -3.60
C LEU A 309 -9.04 -2.91 -3.30
N ILE A 310 -9.79 -2.04 -2.63
CA ILE A 310 -9.41 -0.68 -2.28
C ILE A 310 -9.68 -0.41 -0.80
N VAL A 311 -8.95 0.55 -0.22
CA VAL A 311 -9.21 1.04 1.14
C VAL A 311 -10.12 2.26 1.07
N ASP A 312 -11.30 2.20 1.68
CA ASP A 312 -12.28 3.30 1.71
C ASP A 312 -12.69 3.66 3.15
N LYS A 313 -13.20 4.87 3.32
CA LYS A 313 -13.78 5.40 4.56
C LYS A 313 -15.27 5.09 4.54
N GLU A 314 -15.76 4.22 5.40
CA GLU A 314 -17.21 3.99 5.52
C GLU A 314 -17.94 5.28 5.94
N ASP A 315 -18.84 5.77 5.07
CA ASP A 315 -20.18 6.30 5.36
C ASP A 315 -20.96 6.50 4.03
N LEU A 316 -22.01 5.68 3.82
CA LEU A 316 -23.14 5.87 2.88
C LEU A 316 -22.86 6.07 1.36
N LEU A 317 -22.81 4.97 0.59
CA LEU A 317 -23.26 4.97 -0.81
C LEU A 317 -24.02 3.67 -1.13
N GLN A 318 -25.19 3.53 -0.54
CA GLN A 318 -26.25 2.76 -1.17
C GLN A 318 -26.89 3.68 -2.22
N TYR A 319 -26.98 3.24 -3.47
CA TYR A 319 -27.67 3.86 -4.61
C TYR A 319 -26.90 4.94 -5.41
N LEU A 320 -26.13 4.52 -6.42
CA LEU A 320 -26.34 4.80 -7.86
C LEU A 320 -25.09 4.39 -8.67
N LEU A 321 -25.30 3.49 -9.66
CA LEU A 321 -24.34 2.66 -10.40
C LEU A 321 -23.75 1.48 -9.60
N HIS A 322 -23.94 0.27 -10.13
CA HIS A 322 -23.75 -1.04 -9.48
C HIS A 322 -22.28 -1.40 -9.18
N THR A 323 -21.64 -0.63 -8.32
CA THR A 323 -20.34 -0.89 -7.71
C THR A 323 -20.49 -0.48 -6.26
N ILE A 324 -20.13 -1.34 -5.28
CA ILE A 324 -19.68 -0.98 -3.91
C ILE A 324 -19.55 -2.26 -3.08
N ILE A 325 -18.35 -2.50 -2.54
CA ILE A 325 -18.02 -3.53 -1.55
C ILE A 325 -17.90 -2.82 -0.18
N SER A 326 -18.51 -3.43 0.85
CA SER A 326 -18.52 -2.96 2.24
C SER A 326 -17.18 -3.25 2.94
N LEU A 327 -16.71 -2.30 3.75
CA LEU A 327 -15.59 -2.45 4.67
C LEU A 327 -16.10 -2.39 6.11
N HIS A 328 -16.47 -3.52 6.72
CA HIS A 328 -16.67 -3.52 8.17
C HIS A 328 -15.34 -3.21 8.88
N HIS A 329 -15.30 -2.03 9.52
CA HIS A 329 -14.26 -1.53 10.41
C HIS A 329 -12.82 -1.95 10.09
N HIS A 330 -12.09 -1.02 9.47
CA HIS A 330 -10.62 -0.92 9.52
C HIS A 330 -9.76 -2.03 8.91
N TYR A 331 -10.31 -3.03 8.20
CA TYR A 331 -9.50 -4.13 7.63
C TYR A 331 -9.92 -4.60 6.24
N LEU A 332 -8.92 -5.16 5.53
CA LEU A 332 -9.05 -5.92 4.29
C LEU A 332 -9.78 -7.25 4.59
N VAL A 333 -11.11 -7.21 4.71
CA VAL A 333 -11.93 -8.42 4.84
C VAL A 333 -12.16 -8.99 3.45
N LEU A 334 -11.54 -10.14 3.13
CA LEU A 334 -11.74 -10.86 1.88
C LEU A 334 -13.07 -11.61 1.93
N HIS A 335 -14.13 -10.95 1.45
CA HIS A 335 -15.37 -11.62 1.07
C HIS A 335 -15.50 -11.64 -0.45
N THR A 336 -15.38 -12.84 -1.03
CA THR A 336 -15.79 -13.11 -2.41
C THR A 336 -17.31 -13.12 -2.47
N LEU A 337 -17.93 -12.21 -3.22
CA LEU A 337 -19.36 -12.24 -3.49
C LEU A 337 -19.58 -12.66 -4.93
N HIS A 338 -20.21 -13.83 -5.10
CA HIS A 338 -20.58 -14.37 -6.40
C HIS A 338 -21.72 -13.56 -7.02
N LEU A 339 -21.58 -13.24 -8.31
CA LEU A 339 -22.68 -12.75 -9.14
C LEU A 339 -23.67 -13.90 -9.37
N THR A 340 -24.74 -13.99 -8.58
CA THR A 340 -25.94 -14.68 -9.05
C THR A 340 -26.66 -13.81 -10.07
N ARG A 341 -26.92 -14.41 -11.24
CA ARG A 341 -27.51 -13.88 -12.47
C ARG A 341 -28.61 -12.84 -12.33
#